data_AF-A0A1J3GCX7-F1
#
_entry.id   AF-A0A1J3GCX7-F1
#
_cell.length_a   1.000
_cell.length_b   1.000
_cell.length_c   1.000
_cell.angle_alpha   90.00
_cell.angle_beta   90.00
_cell.angle_gamma   90.00
#
_symmetry.space_group_name_H-M   'P 1'
#
loop_
_entity.id
_entity.type
_entity.pdbx_description
1 polymer ?
#
loop_
_entity_poly.entity_id
_entity_poly.type
_entity_poly.pdbx_seq_one_letter_code
_entity_poly.pdbx_strand_id
1 'polypeptide(L)'
;GTLTCNQMDFLKCSIAGTSYGVRASEVELAAAKQMAMDLEEQGEQVKNTSQRYSKLASKTLSVDFELETVITASDDNDRKQTTGVKGFSFEDNRLMDENWLNEPNSDDILMFFRILAVCHTAIPEVDEDTGKCTYEAESPDEVAFLVAAKEFGFEFTKRTQSSVFITERFSPSGHPVDREYKILNLLDFTSKRKRMSAIVRDEEGQILLLCKGADSIIFERLSKKGKDYLGSTTKHLNEYGEAGLRTLALGYRKLDETEYSAWNSEFHKAKTSVGADRE
;
A
#
# COMPACT_ATOMS: atom_id res chain seq x y z
N GLY A 1 11.73 3.16 -5.36
CA GLY A 1 12.12 2.90 -6.75
C GLY A 1 13.48 3.49 -6.98
N THR A 2 14.37 2.77 -7.64
CA THR A 2 15.65 3.32 -8.08
C THR A 2 15.45 4.04 -9.41
N LEU A 3 16.20 5.12 -9.68
CA LEU A 3 16.15 5.84 -10.96
C LEU A 3 16.50 4.95 -12.17
N THR A 4 17.10 3.77 -11.93
CA THR A 4 17.64 2.85 -12.92
C THR A 4 16.73 1.67 -13.25
N CYS A 5 15.71 1.39 -12.43
CA CYS A 5 14.78 0.30 -12.66
C CYS A 5 13.35 0.84 -12.62
N ASN A 6 12.56 0.62 -13.67
CA ASN A 6 11.13 0.94 -13.70
C ASN A 6 10.32 -0.04 -12.80
N GLN A 7 10.76 -0.21 -11.56
CA GLN A 7 10.20 -1.10 -10.56
C GLN A 7 9.99 -0.32 -9.26
N MET A 8 8.82 -0.51 -8.69
CA MET A 8 8.43 0.04 -7.41
C MET A 8 8.12 -1.09 -6.45
N ASP A 9 8.52 -0.92 -5.21
CA ASP A 9 8.23 -1.83 -4.12
C ASP A 9 7.34 -1.10 -3.10
N PHE A 10 6.35 -1.79 -2.55
CA PHE A 10 5.57 -1.31 -1.41
C PHE A 10 6.35 -1.55 -0.11
N LEU A 11 6.61 -0.50 0.67
CA LEU A 11 7.48 -0.56 1.86
C LEU A 11 6.77 -0.18 3.17
N LYS A 12 6.03 0.92 3.17
CA LYS A 12 5.41 1.51 4.37
C LYS A 12 4.05 2.08 4.02
N CYS A 13 3.14 2.13 4.98
CA CYS A 13 1.84 2.80 4.84
C CYS A 13 1.39 3.44 6.15
N SER A 14 0.43 4.36 6.06
CA SER A 14 -0.21 4.96 7.22
C SER A 14 -1.71 4.76 7.08
N ILE A 15 -2.32 4.03 8.02
CA ILE A 15 -3.74 3.68 7.99
C ILE A 15 -4.37 4.07 9.33
N ALA A 16 -5.49 4.79 9.29
CA ALA A 16 -6.19 5.27 10.49
C ALA A 16 -5.27 5.94 11.53
N GLY A 17 -4.31 6.74 11.05
CA GLY A 17 -3.35 7.46 11.88
C GLY A 17 -2.23 6.61 12.48
N THR A 18 -2.11 5.34 12.09
CA THR A 18 -1.06 4.41 12.54
C THR A 18 -0.10 4.12 11.38
N SER A 19 1.21 4.23 11.65
CA SER A 19 2.27 3.89 10.70
C SER A 19 2.55 2.38 10.74
N TYR A 20 2.70 1.77 9.57
CA TYR A 20 3.02 0.36 9.39
C TYR A 20 4.16 0.16 8.40
N GLY A 21 4.93 -0.91 8.61
CA GLY A 21 6.12 -1.26 7.85
C GLY A 21 7.39 -0.83 8.58
N VAL A 22 8.19 -1.81 9.04
CA VAL A 22 9.42 -1.55 9.82
C VAL A 22 10.69 -1.57 8.97
N ARG A 23 10.60 -2.00 7.71
CA ARG A 23 11.77 -2.12 6.84
C ARG A 23 12.35 -0.75 6.48
N ALA A 24 13.66 -0.62 6.60
CA ALA A 24 14.40 0.57 6.19
C ALA A 24 14.44 0.70 4.65
N SER A 25 14.37 1.94 4.15
CA SER A 25 14.54 2.27 2.75
C SER A 25 16.01 2.20 2.32
N GLU A 26 16.26 2.15 1.02
CA GLU A 26 17.63 2.21 0.47
C GLU A 26 18.35 3.51 0.87
N VAL A 27 17.61 4.63 0.95
CA VAL A 27 18.14 5.94 1.37
C VAL A 27 18.49 5.92 2.85
N GLU A 28 17.62 5.38 3.69
CA GLU A 28 17.87 5.22 5.14
C GLU A 28 19.12 4.34 5.37
N LEU A 29 19.24 3.23 4.64
CA LEU A 29 20.40 2.33 4.71
C LEU A 29 21.69 3.00 4.21
N ALA A 30 21.64 3.78 3.14
CA ALA A 30 22.79 4.50 2.60
C ALA A 30 23.26 5.60 3.56
N ALA A 31 22.34 6.38 4.13
CA ALA A 31 22.63 7.41 5.11
C ALA A 31 23.27 6.80 6.38
N ALA A 32 22.73 5.69 6.89
CA ALA A 32 23.30 4.99 8.04
C ALA A 32 24.72 4.48 7.77
N LYS A 33 24.99 3.95 6.56
CA LYS A 33 26.34 3.53 6.15
C LYS A 33 27.30 4.70 6.09
N GLN A 34 26.88 5.84 5.52
CA GLN A 34 27.73 7.03 5.45
C GLN A 34 28.05 7.57 6.85
N MET A 35 27.04 7.66 7.73
CA MET A 35 27.26 8.07 9.12
C MET A 35 28.23 7.14 9.85
N ALA A 36 28.15 5.83 9.61
CA ALA A 36 29.10 4.86 10.18
C ALA A 36 30.53 5.10 9.67
N MET A 37 30.70 5.38 8.37
CA MET A 37 32.01 5.70 7.79
C MET A 37 32.59 7.02 8.33
N ASP A 38 31.78 8.08 8.44
CA ASP A 38 32.21 9.37 8.97
C ASP A 38 32.65 9.28 10.45
N LEU A 39 31.98 8.42 11.23
CA LEU A 39 32.35 8.11 12.62
C LEU A 39 33.65 7.29 12.72
N GLU A 40 33.92 6.40 11.77
CA GLU A 40 35.19 5.67 11.68
C GLU A 40 36.36 6.61 11.30
N GLU A 41 36.10 7.64 10.49
CA GLU A 41 37.11 8.63 10.08
C GLU A 41 37.47 9.66 11.16
N GLN A 42 36.55 9.98 12.09
CA GLN A 42 36.78 10.95 13.17
C GLN A 42 37.51 10.38 14.42
N GLY A 43 37.83 9.08 14.42
CA GLY A 43 38.97 8.50 15.16
C GLY A 43 38.68 7.73 16.46
N GLU A 44 39.08 6.46 16.52
CA GLU A 44 40.09 5.92 17.44
C GLU A 44 40.37 4.43 17.15
N GLN A 45 41.64 4.02 17.20
CA GLN A 45 42.03 2.62 17.10
C GLN A 45 41.40 1.79 18.22
N VAL A 46 40.28 1.11 17.95
CA VAL A 46 39.82 0.01 18.80
C VAL A 46 39.37 -1.15 17.92
N LYS A 47 40.33 -2.03 17.61
CA LYS A 47 40.13 -3.28 16.83
C LYS A 47 39.15 -4.30 17.45
N ASN A 48 38.39 -3.93 18.47
CA ASN A 48 37.41 -4.78 19.15
C ASN A 48 35.97 -4.23 19.13
N THR A 49 35.70 -3.11 18.43
CA THR A 49 34.38 -2.45 18.48
C THR A 49 33.43 -2.87 17.34
N SER A 50 33.91 -3.40 16.20
CA SER A 50 33.04 -3.92 15.12
C SER A 50 32.11 -5.05 15.58
N GLN A 51 32.53 -5.87 16.55
CA GLN A 51 31.68 -6.91 17.15
C GLN A 51 30.67 -6.35 18.17
N ARG A 52 30.93 -5.17 18.75
CA ARG A 52 29.99 -4.50 19.67
C ARG A 52 28.95 -3.68 18.94
N TYR A 53 29.29 -3.00 17.84
CA TYR A 53 28.32 -2.22 17.06
C TYR A 53 27.34 -3.08 16.27
N SER A 54 27.76 -4.22 15.72
CA SER A 54 26.84 -5.21 15.14
C SER A 54 25.88 -5.80 16.21
N LYS A 55 26.37 -5.98 17.45
CA LYS A 55 25.54 -6.36 18.60
C LYS A 55 24.64 -5.24 19.11
N LEU A 56 25.05 -3.98 19.01
CA LEU A 56 24.26 -2.83 19.47
C LEU A 56 23.19 -2.46 18.45
N ALA A 57 23.47 -2.55 17.15
CA ALA A 57 22.48 -2.38 16.09
C ALA A 57 21.38 -3.47 16.17
N SER A 58 21.76 -4.73 16.46
CA SER A 58 20.79 -5.78 16.75
C SER A 58 20.06 -5.62 18.09
N LYS A 59 20.69 -4.99 19.09
CA LYS A 59 20.06 -4.70 20.40
C LYS A 59 19.10 -3.50 20.38
N THR A 60 19.37 -2.47 19.58
CA THR A 60 18.44 -1.35 19.37
C THR A 60 17.21 -1.79 18.55
N LEU A 61 17.33 -2.85 17.74
CA LEU A 61 16.22 -3.55 17.10
C LEU A 61 15.42 -4.47 18.06
N SER A 62 15.83 -4.61 19.33
CA SER A 62 15.21 -5.55 20.29
C SER A 62 15.12 -5.00 21.71
N VAL A 63 14.20 -4.05 21.93
CA VAL A 63 13.60 -3.72 23.24
C VAL A 63 12.17 -3.25 22.89
N ASP A 64 11.07 -3.93 23.19
CA ASP A 64 10.67 -4.69 24.39
C ASP A 64 9.97 -6.04 24.09
N PHE A 65 10.54 -7.15 24.57
CA PHE A 65 9.83 -8.23 25.29
C PHE A 65 10.87 -9.28 25.75
N GLU A 66 10.90 -9.59 27.05
CA GLU A 66 11.80 -10.59 27.64
C GLU A 66 11.36 -12.02 27.29
N LEU A 67 12.28 -12.86 26.79
CA LEU A 67 12.22 -14.30 27.03
C LEU A 67 13.63 -14.89 27.15
N GLU A 68 13.85 -15.59 28.26
CA GLU A 68 15.12 -16.19 28.68
C GLU A 68 15.66 -17.22 27.68
N THR A 69 16.98 -17.20 27.50
CA THR A 69 17.73 -18.10 26.63
C THR A 69 17.98 -19.44 27.33
N VAL A 70 17.40 -20.52 26.81
CA VAL A 70 17.87 -21.89 27.09
C VAL A 70 18.70 -22.35 25.89
N ILE A 71 19.98 -22.58 26.14
CA ILE A 71 20.95 -23.11 25.17
C ILE A 71 20.76 -24.64 25.13
N THR A 72 20.28 -25.18 24.01
CA THR A 72 20.57 -26.55 23.60
C THR A 72 20.82 -26.59 22.10
N ALA A 73 21.98 -27.14 21.74
CA ALA A 73 22.47 -27.29 20.38
C ALA A 73 21.67 -28.34 19.58
N SER A 74 21.70 -28.14 18.26
CA SER A 74 21.46 -29.12 17.18
C SER A 74 20.00 -29.50 16.88
N ASP A 75 19.42 -28.93 15.82
CA ASP A 75 18.99 -29.73 14.67
C ASP A 75 18.69 -28.84 13.44
N ASP A 76 19.17 -29.28 12.27
CA ASP A 76 18.91 -28.73 10.95
C ASP A 76 17.45 -29.01 10.53
N ASN A 77 16.58 -27.98 10.51
CA ASN A 77 15.57 -27.76 9.46
C ASN A 77 14.75 -26.48 9.70
N ASP A 78 14.20 -25.91 8.63
CA ASP A 78 13.17 -24.85 8.60
C ASP A 78 13.56 -23.39 8.82
N ARG A 79 14.62 -22.94 8.13
CA ARG A 79 14.59 -21.56 7.59
C ARG A 79 14.03 -21.59 6.17
N LYS A 80 12.71 -21.44 6.04
CA LYS A 80 12.10 -21.01 4.77
C LYS A 80 12.75 -19.68 4.39
N GLN A 81 13.70 -19.76 3.47
CA GLN A 81 14.29 -18.63 2.79
C GLN A 81 13.17 -18.05 1.92
N THR A 82 12.42 -17.08 2.45
CA THR A 82 11.38 -16.38 1.68
C THR A 82 12.07 -15.65 0.54
N THR A 83 12.00 -16.22 -0.65
CA THR A 83 12.32 -15.52 -1.90
C THR A 83 11.44 -14.27 -1.94
N GLY A 84 12.03 -13.08 -1.75
CA GLY A 84 11.27 -11.84 -1.62
C GLY A 84 10.32 -11.63 -2.81
N VAL A 85 9.09 -11.22 -2.52
CA VAL A 85 8.08 -10.96 -3.56
C VAL A 85 8.45 -9.67 -4.29
N LYS A 86 8.69 -9.76 -5.60
CA LYS A 86 9.02 -8.60 -6.43
C LYS A 86 7.89 -7.56 -6.36
N GLY A 87 8.20 -6.33 -6.01
CA GLY A 87 7.21 -5.26 -5.84
C GLY A 87 6.65 -5.15 -4.41
N PHE A 88 7.10 -5.99 -3.47
CA PHE A 88 6.66 -5.98 -2.08
C PHE A 88 7.84 -6.20 -1.13
N SER A 89 8.18 -5.14 -0.41
CA SER A 89 9.26 -5.13 0.58
C SER A 89 8.74 -4.67 1.95
N PHE A 90 7.46 -4.90 2.22
CA PHE A 90 6.80 -4.54 3.48
C PHE A 90 7.00 -5.64 4.52
N GLU A 91 7.23 -5.22 5.76
CA GLU A 91 7.41 -6.11 6.90
C GLU A 91 6.71 -5.47 8.10
N ASP A 92 5.61 -6.06 8.55
CA ASP A 92 4.90 -5.67 9.78
C ASP A 92 3.86 -6.74 10.13
N ASN A 93 4.12 -7.53 11.17
CA ASN A 93 3.23 -8.64 11.54
C ASN A 93 1.80 -8.18 11.85
N ARG A 94 1.58 -6.91 12.22
CA ARG A 94 0.25 -6.37 12.52
C ARG A 94 -0.67 -6.37 11.30
N LEU A 95 -0.13 -6.25 10.08
CA LEU A 95 -0.95 -6.25 8.86
C LEU A 95 -0.91 -7.56 8.07
N MET A 96 -0.01 -8.48 8.43
CA MET A 96 0.18 -9.75 7.71
C MET A 96 -0.63 -10.87 8.35
N ASP A 97 -0.87 -11.94 7.59
CA ASP A 97 -1.44 -13.21 8.09
C ASP A 97 -2.69 -13.01 8.96
N GLU A 98 -3.66 -12.22 8.45
CA GLU A 98 -4.95 -11.94 9.13
C GLU A 98 -4.88 -11.06 10.38
N ASN A 99 -3.68 -10.70 10.86
CA ASN A 99 -3.54 -9.93 12.09
C ASN A 99 -4.18 -8.54 12.03
N TRP A 100 -4.37 -7.99 10.82
CA TRP A 100 -5.05 -6.71 10.63
C TRP A 100 -6.51 -6.71 11.12
N LEU A 101 -7.14 -7.89 11.25
CA LEU A 101 -8.47 -8.05 11.85
C LEU A 101 -8.47 -7.74 13.36
N ASN A 102 -7.31 -7.84 14.01
CA ASN A 102 -7.14 -7.56 15.43
C ASN A 102 -6.79 -6.09 15.73
N GLU A 103 -6.50 -5.30 14.69
CA GLU A 103 -6.21 -3.87 14.83
C GLU A 103 -7.49 -3.07 15.12
N PRO A 104 -7.42 -1.99 15.92
CA PRO A 104 -8.61 -1.27 16.40
C PRO A 104 -9.45 -0.62 15.28
N ASN A 105 -8.85 -0.36 14.12
CA ASN A 105 -9.50 0.28 12.97
C ASN A 105 -9.58 -0.67 11.76
N SER A 106 -9.97 -1.92 12.01
CA SER A 106 -10.03 -2.97 10.97
C SER A 106 -10.87 -2.59 9.75
N ASP A 107 -11.95 -1.81 9.93
CA ASP A 107 -12.79 -1.33 8.81
C ASP A 107 -12.06 -0.34 7.89
N ASP A 108 -11.27 0.57 8.47
CA ASP A 108 -10.44 1.51 7.71
C ASP A 108 -9.30 0.78 6.99
N ILE A 109 -8.73 -0.26 7.62
CA ILE A 109 -7.70 -1.13 7.02
C ILE A 109 -8.27 -1.96 5.87
N LEU A 110 -9.44 -2.57 6.07
CA LEU A 110 -10.17 -3.28 5.02
C LEU A 110 -10.38 -2.38 3.80
N MET A 111 -10.84 -1.15 4.02
CA MET A 111 -11.07 -0.22 2.92
C MET A 111 -9.76 0.24 2.26
N PHE A 112 -8.67 0.41 3.02
CA PHE A 112 -7.35 0.68 2.47
C PHE A 112 -6.92 -0.41 1.48
N PHE A 113 -7.00 -1.68 1.86
CA PHE A 113 -6.63 -2.80 0.98
C PHE A 113 -7.54 -2.91 -0.24
N ARG A 114 -8.86 -2.71 -0.08
CA ARG A 114 -9.79 -2.67 -1.21
C ARG A 114 -9.49 -1.52 -2.18
N ILE A 115 -9.08 -0.34 -1.70
CA ILE A 115 -8.69 0.75 -2.60
C ILE A 115 -7.47 0.35 -3.44
N LEU A 116 -6.46 -0.30 -2.84
CA LEU A 116 -5.30 -0.80 -3.58
C LEU A 116 -5.71 -1.80 -4.67
N ALA A 117 -6.62 -2.73 -4.34
CA ALA A 117 -7.07 -3.82 -5.21
C ALA A 117 -8.09 -3.41 -6.29
N VAL A 118 -8.77 -2.26 -6.16
CA VAL A 118 -9.90 -1.88 -7.04
C VAL A 118 -9.65 -0.58 -7.81
N CYS A 119 -9.02 0.41 -7.20
CA CYS A 119 -8.85 1.73 -7.81
C CYS A 119 -7.60 1.78 -8.71
N HIS A 120 -7.61 1.10 -9.86
CA HIS A 120 -6.52 1.09 -10.85
C HIS A 120 -7.05 0.82 -12.27
N THR A 121 -6.19 0.88 -13.30
CA THR A 121 -6.52 0.48 -14.68
C THR A 121 -5.79 -0.79 -15.15
N ALA A 122 -4.96 -1.38 -14.29
CA ALA A 122 -4.19 -2.60 -14.59
C ALA A 122 -5.02 -3.80 -15.11
N ILE A 123 -4.33 -4.68 -15.84
CA ILE A 123 -4.82 -5.94 -16.41
C ILE A 123 -4.04 -7.10 -15.76
N PRO A 124 -4.73 -8.16 -15.30
CA PRO A 124 -4.06 -9.34 -14.77
C PRO A 124 -3.67 -10.28 -15.91
N GLU A 125 -2.45 -10.80 -15.84
CA GLU A 125 -1.93 -11.81 -16.74
C GLU A 125 -1.65 -13.08 -15.95
N VAL A 126 -2.27 -14.19 -16.35
CA VAL A 126 -2.05 -15.49 -15.72
C VAL A 126 -1.14 -16.29 -16.61
N ASP A 127 0.03 -16.64 -16.06
CA ASP A 127 0.95 -17.58 -16.69
C ASP A 127 0.31 -18.97 -16.70
N GLU A 128 0.05 -19.53 -17.89
CA GLU A 128 -0.68 -20.80 -18.06
C GLU A 128 0.09 -22.01 -17.52
N ASP A 129 1.42 -21.94 -17.49
CA ASP A 129 2.28 -23.05 -17.07
C ASP A 129 2.46 -23.09 -15.54
N THR A 130 2.55 -21.92 -14.91
CA THR A 130 2.84 -21.78 -13.47
C THR A 130 1.62 -21.40 -12.65
N GLY A 131 0.54 -20.94 -13.28
CA GLY A 131 -0.64 -20.38 -12.62
C GLY A 131 -0.37 -19.05 -11.92
N LYS A 132 0.79 -18.43 -12.14
CA LYS A 132 1.18 -17.19 -11.47
C LYS A 132 0.48 -15.99 -12.13
N CYS A 133 -0.28 -15.25 -11.33
CA CYS A 133 -0.88 -13.98 -11.75
C CYS A 133 0.14 -12.83 -11.59
N THR A 134 0.44 -12.14 -12.69
CA THR A 134 1.19 -10.88 -12.76
C THR A 134 0.29 -9.75 -13.24
N TYR A 135 0.73 -8.50 -13.11
CA TYR A 135 -0.09 -7.33 -13.42
C TYR A 135 0.62 -6.40 -14.40
N GLU A 136 -0.06 -6.07 -15.49
CA GLU A 136 0.35 -5.03 -16.42
C GLU A 136 -0.40 -3.73 -16.12
N ALA A 137 0.32 -2.62 -15.99
CA ALA A 137 -0.26 -1.31 -15.74
C ALA A 137 0.58 -0.20 -16.38
N GLU A 138 -0.04 0.96 -16.60
CA GLU A 138 0.63 2.14 -17.17
C GLU A 138 1.68 2.74 -16.22
N SER A 139 1.55 2.50 -14.91
CA SER A 139 2.49 2.98 -13.89
C SER A 139 2.99 1.82 -13.02
N PRO A 140 4.30 1.77 -12.72
CA PRO A 140 4.85 0.78 -11.79
C PRO A 140 4.31 0.94 -10.36
N ASP A 141 3.81 2.13 -9.99
CA ASP A 141 3.18 2.35 -8.70
C ASP A 141 1.90 1.51 -8.57
N GLU A 142 1.11 1.38 -9.65
CA GLU A 142 -0.10 0.55 -9.63
C GLU A 142 0.21 -0.93 -9.49
N VAL A 143 1.26 -1.41 -10.16
CA VAL A 143 1.72 -2.80 -10.02
C VAL A 143 2.13 -3.07 -8.58
N ALA A 144 2.92 -2.18 -7.96
CA ALA A 144 3.34 -2.33 -6.56
C ALA A 144 2.14 -2.38 -5.60
N PHE A 145 1.11 -1.56 -5.82
CA PHE A 145 -0.11 -1.61 -5.01
C PHE A 145 -0.90 -2.90 -5.18
N LEU A 146 -0.99 -3.45 -6.39
CA LEU A 146 -1.69 -4.71 -6.63
C LEU A 146 -0.97 -5.90 -6.04
N VAL A 147 0.36 -5.92 -6.13
CA VAL A 147 1.18 -6.91 -5.44
C VAL A 147 0.97 -6.77 -3.93
N ALA A 148 1.03 -5.57 -3.37
CA ALA A 148 0.78 -5.35 -1.95
C ALA A 148 -0.62 -5.81 -1.53
N ALA A 149 -1.65 -5.45 -2.29
CA ALA A 149 -3.03 -5.88 -2.01
C ALA A 149 -3.14 -7.41 -1.98
N LYS A 150 -2.52 -8.11 -2.95
CA LYS A 150 -2.46 -9.57 -2.99
C LYS A 150 -1.76 -10.16 -1.76
N GLU A 151 -0.63 -9.61 -1.34
CA GLU A 151 0.08 -10.07 -0.14
C GLU A 151 -0.71 -9.78 1.16
N PHE A 152 -1.53 -8.73 1.19
CA PHE A 152 -2.51 -8.49 2.25
C PHE A 152 -3.78 -9.36 2.15
N GLY A 153 -3.87 -10.24 1.14
CA GLY A 153 -4.98 -11.17 0.94
C GLY A 153 -6.13 -10.65 0.07
N PHE A 154 -5.95 -9.56 -0.66
CA PHE A 154 -6.92 -8.93 -1.57
C PHE A 154 -6.42 -9.04 -3.02
N GLU A 155 -6.55 -10.22 -3.60
CA GLU A 155 -5.98 -10.52 -4.91
C GLU A 155 -6.89 -10.03 -6.03
N PHE A 156 -6.40 -9.12 -6.87
CA PHE A 156 -7.04 -8.78 -8.13
C PHE A 156 -6.88 -9.94 -9.13
N THR A 157 -7.99 -10.49 -9.62
CA THR A 157 -7.99 -11.72 -10.44
C THR A 157 -8.46 -11.50 -11.86
N LYS A 158 -9.41 -10.57 -12.08
CA LYS A 158 -9.98 -10.34 -13.41
C LYS A 158 -10.53 -8.93 -13.55
N ARG A 159 -10.46 -8.40 -14.77
CA ARG A 159 -11.13 -7.16 -15.16
C ARG A 159 -11.95 -7.36 -16.43
N THR A 160 -13.10 -6.70 -16.48
CA THR A 160 -13.87 -6.47 -17.71
C THR A 160 -14.03 -4.97 -17.93
N GLN A 161 -14.68 -4.56 -19.01
CA GLN A 161 -14.98 -3.14 -19.24
C GLN A 161 -15.89 -2.55 -18.15
N SER A 162 -16.70 -3.37 -17.49
CA SER A 162 -17.73 -2.93 -16.52
C SER A 162 -17.49 -3.40 -15.09
N SER A 163 -16.50 -4.25 -14.83
CA SER A 163 -16.30 -4.85 -13.50
C SER A 163 -14.84 -5.15 -13.19
N VAL A 164 -14.50 -5.09 -11.90
CA VAL A 164 -13.25 -5.59 -11.30
C VAL A 164 -13.60 -6.75 -10.38
N PHE A 165 -12.83 -7.83 -10.44
CA PHE A 165 -12.99 -9.01 -9.60
C PHE A 165 -11.78 -9.16 -8.69
N ILE A 166 -12.03 -9.33 -7.40
CA ILE A 166 -10.99 -9.60 -6.41
C ILE A 166 -11.36 -10.83 -5.59
N THR A 167 -10.36 -11.56 -5.11
CA THR A 167 -10.51 -12.65 -4.15
C THR A 167 -9.97 -12.18 -2.80
N GLU A 168 -10.86 -12.06 -1.81
CA GLU A 168 -10.51 -11.77 -0.42
C GLU A 168 -10.23 -13.09 0.31
N ARG A 169 -8.95 -13.41 0.52
CA ARG A 169 -8.49 -14.66 1.15
C ARG A 169 -8.85 -14.74 2.64
N PHE A 170 -8.88 -13.58 3.29
CA PHE A 170 -9.07 -13.43 4.72
C PHE A 170 -10.45 -12.87 4.99
N SER A 171 -11.45 -13.74 4.92
CA SER A 171 -12.83 -13.39 5.29
C SER A 171 -13.15 -13.90 6.69
N PRO A 172 -14.11 -13.28 7.41
CA PRO A 172 -14.57 -13.79 8.71
C PRO A 172 -15.08 -15.23 8.69
N SER A 173 -15.38 -15.79 7.50
CA SER A 173 -15.83 -17.16 7.33
C SER A 173 -14.71 -18.20 7.28
N GLY A 174 -13.44 -17.77 7.22
CA GLY A 174 -12.27 -18.67 7.09
C GLY A 174 -12.08 -19.25 5.67
N HIS A 175 -12.86 -18.77 4.69
CA HIS A 175 -12.75 -19.18 3.29
C HIS A 175 -12.54 -17.97 2.38
N PRO A 176 -11.82 -18.12 1.25
CA PRO A 176 -11.71 -17.08 0.24
C PRO A 176 -13.09 -16.69 -0.30
N VAL A 177 -13.31 -15.38 -0.47
CA VAL A 177 -14.55 -14.82 -1.03
C VAL A 177 -14.23 -14.06 -2.30
N ASP A 178 -14.84 -14.46 -3.40
CA ASP A 178 -14.77 -13.72 -4.66
C ASP A 178 -15.78 -12.58 -4.65
N ARG A 179 -15.31 -11.36 -4.93
CA ARG A 179 -16.14 -10.16 -4.99
C ARG A 179 -16.11 -9.52 -6.36
N GLU A 180 -17.28 -9.10 -6.82
CA GLU A 180 -17.44 -8.28 -8.02
C GLU A 180 -17.69 -6.82 -7.62
N TYR A 181 -16.85 -5.91 -8.14
CA TYR A 181 -17.08 -4.47 -8.09
C TYR A 181 -17.48 -3.98 -9.48
N LYS A 182 -18.73 -3.55 -9.64
CA LYS A 182 -19.21 -2.95 -10.89
C LYS A 182 -18.67 -1.55 -11.03
N ILE A 183 -17.94 -1.30 -12.11
CA ILE A 183 -17.39 0.01 -12.46
C ILE A 183 -18.51 0.89 -12.98
N LEU A 184 -18.82 1.95 -12.25
CA LEU A 184 -19.79 2.96 -12.66
C LEU A 184 -19.09 4.07 -13.46
N ASN A 185 -17.99 4.60 -12.93
CA ASN A 185 -17.14 5.57 -13.62
C ASN A 185 -15.67 5.38 -13.22
N LEU A 186 -14.77 5.49 -14.20
CA LEU A 186 -13.34 5.68 -13.97
C LEU A 186 -12.97 7.11 -14.34
N LEU A 187 -12.25 7.75 -13.45
CA LEU A 187 -11.72 9.09 -13.62
C LEU A 187 -10.19 8.98 -13.57
N ASP A 188 -9.59 8.85 -14.74
CA ASP A 188 -8.17 8.53 -14.90
C ASP A 188 -7.24 9.57 -14.30
N PHE A 189 -6.03 9.11 -13.96
CA PHE A 189 -4.97 10.01 -13.56
C PHE A 189 -4.64 10.97 -14.70
N THR A 190 -4.53 12.26 -14.38
CA THR A 190 -3.94 13.24 -15.30
C THR A 190 -2.97 14.12 -14.53
N SER A 191 -1.97 14.69 -15.22
CA SER A 191 -1.01 15.62 -14.61
C SER A 191 -1.68 16.86 -14.01
N LYS A 192 -2.81 17.31 -14.57
CA LYS A 192 -3.64 18.39 -14.03
C LYS A 192 -4.37 17.97 -12.74
N ARG A 193 -4.96 16.75 -12.72
CA ARG A 193 -5.74 16.26 -11.57
C ARG A 193 -4.88 15.74 -10.42
N LYS A 194 -3.71 15.16 -10.73
CA LYS A 194 -2.77 14.51 -9.81
C LYS A 194 -3.42 13.46 -8.90
N ARG A 195 -4.52 12.85 -9.36
CA ARG A 195 -5.26 11.77 -8.69
C ARG A 195 -6.04 10.94 -9.70
N MET A 196 -6.27 9.68 -9.35
CA MET A 196 -7.22 8.78 -9.99
C MET A 196 -8.41 8.57 -9.06
N SER A 197 -9.60 8.36 -9.63
CA SER A 197 -10.77 7.92 -8.85
C SER A 197 -11.54 6.84 -9.59
N ALA A 198 -12.11 5.91 -8.83
CA ALA A 198 -13.04 4.90 -9.33
C ALA A 198 -14.35 5.01 -8.54
N ILE A 199 -15.48 5.13 -9.23
CA ILE A 199 -16.80 4.97 -8.64
C ILE A 199 -17.26 3.55 -8.97
N VAL A 200 -17.48 2.77 -7.93
CA VAL A 200 -17.87 1.36 -8.05
C VAL A 200 -19.11 1.07 -7.24
N ARG A 201 -19.83 0.01 -7.62
CA ARG A 201 -20.91 -0.58 -6.82
C ARG A 201 -20.50 -2.01 -6.42
N ASP A 202 -20.53 -2.29 -5.13
CA ASP A 202 -20.26 -3.63 -4.60
C ASP A 202 -21.47 -4.57 -4.78
N GLU A 203 -21.32 -5.82 -4.34
CA GLU A 203 -22.34 -6.86 -4.44
C GLU A 203 -23.56 -6.61 -3.54
N GLU A 204 -23.38 -5.89 -2.44
CA GLU A 204 -24.45 -5.41 -1.56
C GLU A 204 -25.21 -4.20 -2.15
N GLY A 205 -24.74 -3.65 -3.26
CA GLY A 205 -25.36 -2.53 -3.97
C GLY A 205 -24.93 -1.15 -3.46
N GLN A 206 -23.99 -1.09 -2.51
CA GLN A 206 -23.44 0.16 -2.00
C GLN A 206 -22.50 0.79 -3.04
N ILE A 207 -22.68 2.09 -3.29
CA ILE A 207 -21.81 2.85 -4.17
C ILE A 207 -20.64 3.43 -3.37
N LEU A 208 -19.42 3.22 -3.87
CA LEU A 208 -18.18 3.68 -3.28
C LEU A 208 -17.43 4.57 -4.29
N LEU A 209 -17.07 5.78 -3.88
CA LEU A 209 -16.05 6.58 -4.55
C LEU A 209 -14.71 6.28 -3.90
N LEU A 210 -13.80 5.65 -4.64
CA LEU A 210 -12.42 5.35 -4.23
C LEU A 210 -11.48 6.33 -4.93
N CYS A 211 -10.46 6.81 -4.22
CA CYS A 211 -9.52 7.79 -4.78
C CYS A 211 -8.10 7.59 -4.25
N LYS A 212 -7.12 7.71 -5.16
CA LYS A 212 -5.69 7.72 -4.85
C LYS A 212 -4.98 8.85 -5.58
N GLY A 213 -4.07 9.56 -4.92
CA GLY A 213 -3.36 10.68 -5.54
C GLY A 213 -2.39 11.39 -4.61
N ALA A 214 -1.88 12.54 -5.04
CA ALA A 214 -0.99 13.35 -4.22
C ALA A 214 -1.69 13.80 -2.92
N ASP A 215 -0.96 13.76 -1.82
CA ASP A 215 -1.40 14.15 -0.48
C ASP A 215 -2.06 15.53 -0.44
N SER A 216 -1.41 16.56 -0.99
CA SER A 216 -1.93 17.92 -1.11
C SER A 216 -3.29 17.99 -1.82
N ILE A 217 -3.51 17.12 -2.81
CA ILE A 217 -4.76 17.10 -3.59
C ILE A 217 -5.87 16.39 -2.84
N ILE A 218 -5.54 15.29 -2.15
CA ILE A 218 -6.52 14.50 -1.40
C ILE A 218 -6.92 15.24 -0.12
N PHE A 219 -5.97 15.81 0.63
CA PHE A 219 -6.22 16.46 1.92
C PHE A 219 -7.14 17.69 1.81
N GLU A 220 -7.03 18.45 0.72
CA GLU A 220 -7.93 19.57 0.40
C GLU A 220 -9.39 19.14 0.20
N ARG A 221 -9.63 17.86 -0.15
CA ARG A 221 -10.94 17.30 -0.50
C ARG A 221 -11.56 16.47 0.61
N LEU A 222 -10.88 16.32 1.75
CA LEU A 222 -11.42 15.63 2.92
C LEU A 222 -12.56 16.46 3.53
N SER A 223 -13.65 15.76 3.89
CA SER A 223 -14.74 16.36 4.64
C SER A 223 -14.26 16.81 6.02
N LYS A 224 -14.97 17.73 6.69
CA LYS A 224 -14.62 18.16 8.05
C LYS A 224 -14.55 17.00 9.05
N LYS A 225 -15.42 16.00 8.89
CA LYS A 225 -15.48 14.78 9.73
C LYS A 225 -14.52 13.68 9.28
N GLY A 226 -13.88 13.83 8.12
CA GLY A 226 -12.92 12.85 7.57
C GLY A 226 -11.47 13.24 7.82
N LYS A 227 -11.20 14.07 8.83
CA LYS A 227 -9.87 14.62 9.13
C LYS A 227 -9.27 14.08 10.42
N ASP A 228 -9.91 13.10 11.04
CA ASP A 228 -9.51 12.54 12.35
C ASP A 228 -8.05 12.05 12.33
N TYR A 229 -7.62 11.46 11.21
CA TYR A 229 -6.27 10.93 11.04
C TYR A 229 -5.32 11.86 10.28
N LEU A 230 -5.76 13.05 9.87
CA LEU A 230 -5.02 13.93 8.97
C LEU A 230 -3.66 14.32 9.56
N GLY A 231 -3.61 14.76 10.81
CA GLY A 231 -2.37 15.19 11.47
C GLY A 231 -1.30 14.10 11.50
N SER A 232 -1.65 12.91 12.02
CA SER A 232 -0.73 11.76 12.07
C SER A 232 -0.31 11.30 10.68
N THR A 233 -1.26 11.25 9.73
CA THR A 233 -0.96 10.80 8.35
C THR A 233 -0.03 11.79 7.64
N THR A 234 -0.25 13.10 7.78
CA THR A 234 0.66 14.12 7.24
C THR A 234 2.07 13.95 7.78
N LYS A 235 2.22 13.70 9.09
CA LYS A 235 3.53 13.44 9.71
C LYS A 235 4.21 12.22 9.08
N HIS A 236 3.52 11.09 8.99
CA HIS A 236 4.09 9.87 8.41
C HIS A 236 4.46 10.04 6.92
N LEU A 237 3.62 10.70 6.12
CA LEU A 237 3.93 10.92 4.71
C LEU A 237 5.16 11.83 4.51
N ASN A 238 5.36 12.81 5.39
CA ASN A 238 6.58 13.63 5.37
C ASN A 238 7.82 12.78 5.71
N GLU A 239 7.76 11.97 6.77
CA GLU A 239 8.84 11.06 7.17
C GLU A 239 9.18 10.06 6.05
N TYR A 240 8.15 9.51 5.37
CA TYR A 240 8.34 8.62 4.23
C TYR A 240 9.00 9.33 3.05
N GLY A 241 8.59 10.58 2.77
CA GLY A 241 9.21 11.40 1.74
C GLY A 241 10.67 11.72 2.04
N GLU A 242 11.00 12.06 3.29
CA GLU A 242 12.38 12.27 3.77
C GLU A 242 13.22 10.98 3.65
N ALA A 243 12.60 9.82 3.86
CA ALA A 243 13.21 8.51 3.62
C ALA A 243 13.31 8.12 2.13
N GLY A 244 13.00 9.03 1.21
CA GLY A 244 13.10 8.82 -0.25
C GLY A 244 11.99 7.96 -0.84
N LEU A 245 10.88 7.75 -0.12
CA LEU A 245 9.74 7.01 -0.63
C LEU A 245 8.83 7.92 -1.45
N ARG A 246 8.29 7.37 -2.53
CA ARG A 246 7.15 8.00 -3.21
C ARG A 246 5.90 7.73 -2.40
N THR A 247 5.15 8.79 -2.08
CA THR A 247 3.94 8.71 -1.27
C THR A 247 2.70 9.07 -2.09
N LEU A 248 1.60 8.40 -1.79
CA LEU A 248 0.25 8.77 -2.23
C LEU A 248 -0.69 8.72 -1.04
N ALA A 249 -1.71 9.57 -1.05
CA ALA A 249 -2.81 9.52 -0.13
C ALA A 249 -4.00 8.79 -0.77
N LEU A 250 -4.69 7.99 0.05
CA LEU A 250 -5.91 7.28 -0.32
C LEU A 250 -7.10 7.91 0.41
N GLY A 251 -8.26 7.89 -0.22
CA GLY A 251 -9.51 8.31 0.39
C GLY A 251 -10.70 7.62 -0.25
N TYR A 252 -11.78 7.48 0.52
CA TYR A 252 -13.02 6.94 0.01
C TYR A 252 -14.24 7.70 0.54
N ARG A 253 -15.37 7.53 -0.15
CA ARG A 253 -16.68 8.00 0.32
C ARG A 253 -17.77 7.04 -0.12
N LYS A 254 -18.67 6.68 0.79
CA LYS A 254 -19.93 6.01 0.47
C LYS A 254 -20.88 7.03 -0.16
N LEU A 255 -21.43 6.71 -1.32
CA LEU A 255 -22.42 7.53 -2.02
C LEU A 255 -23.79 6.86 -1.90
N ASP A 256 -24.83 7.66 -1.78
CA ASP A 256 -26.19 7.17 -1.99
C ASP A 256 -26.56 7.18 -3.49
N GLU A 257 -27.60 6.43 -3.85
CA GLU A 257 -28.04 6.28 -5.24
C GLU A 257 -28.49 7.61 -5.86
N THR A 258 -29.11 8.48 -5.06
CA THR A 258 -29.64 9.77 -5.55
C THR A 258 -28.53 10.76 -5.85
N GLU A 259 -27.54 10.84 -4.97
CA GLU A 259 -26.33 11.65 -5.12
C GLU A 259 -25.53 11.19 -6.35
N TYR A 260 -25.30 9.88 -6.48
CA TYR A 260 -24.60 9.35 -7.65
C TYR A 260 -25.37 9.60 -8.95
N SER A 261 -26.69 9.38 -8.96
CA SER A 261 -27.50 9.57 -10.17
C SER A 261 -27.51 11.03 -10.63
N ALA A 262 -27.62 11.98 -9.70
CA ALA A 262 -27.54 13.41 -10.00
C ALA A 262 -26.17 13.77 -10.58
N TRP A 263 -25.09 13.35 -9.90
CA TRP A 263 -23.72 13.59 -10.36
C TRP A 263 -23.45 12.98 -11.74
N ASN A 264 -23.88 11.73 -11.97
CA ASN A 264 -23.64 11.03 -13.24
C ASN A 264 -24.43 11.66 -14.40
N SER A 265 -25.62 12.22 -14.12
CA SER A 265 -26.37 12.99 -15.12
C SER A 265 -25.59 14.23 -15.58
N GLU A 266 -25.01 14.98 -14.64
CA GLU A 266 -24.17 16.15 -14.95
C GLU A 266 -22.88 15.73 -15.66
N PHE A 267 -22.22 14.68 -15.17
CA PHE A 267 -21.00 14.14 -15.76
C PHE A 267 -21.23 13.67 -17.20
N HIS A 268 -22.33 12.95 -17.47
CA HIS A 268 -22.66 12.49 -18.81
C HIS A 268 -22.92 13.66 -19.76
N LYS A 269 -23.70 14.67 -19.32
CA LYS A 269 -23.92 15.90 -20.10
C LYS A 269 -22.60 16.59 -20.46
N ALA A 270 -21.69 16.72 -19.50
CA ALA A 270 -20.36 17.29 -19.74
C ALA A 270 -19.53 16.44 -20.70
N LYS A 271 -19.55 15.11 -20.56
CA LYS A 271 -18.80 14.18 -21.41
C LYS A 271 -19.29 14.19 -22.87
N THR A 272 -20.58 14.40 -23.09
CA THR A 272 -21.20 14.49 -24.43
C THR A 272 -21.16 15.90 -25.04
N SER A 273 -20.75 16.91 -24.27
CA SER A 273 -20.59 18.28 -24.77
C SER A 273 -19.41 18.37 -25.75
N VAL A 274 -19.56 19.18 -26.80
CA VAL A 274 -18.53 19.44 -27.82
C VAL A 274 -18.14 20.92 -27.73
N GLY A 275 -16.87 21.21 -27.41
CA GLY A 275 -16.35 22.57 -27.29
C GLY A 275 -14.95 22.62 -26.69
N ALA A 276 -14.26 23.75 -26.82
CA ALA A 276 -12.90 23.96 -26.30
C ALA A 276 -12.83 23.92 -24.76
N ASP A 277 -13.93 24.27 -24.07
CA ASP A 277 -14.03 24.30 -22.60
C ASP A 277 -14.22 22.90 -21.96
N ARG A 278 -14.07 21.82 -22.73
CA ARG A 278 -14.23 20.43 -22.26
C ARG A 278 -12.96 19.87 -21.59
N GLU A 279 -11.77 20.36 -21.95
CA GLU A 279 -10.44 19.85 -21.50
C GLU A 279 -9.85 20.54 -20.26
#